data_AF-X1EHV1-F1
#
_entry.id   AF-X1EHV1-F1
#
_cell.length_a   1.000
_cell.length_b   1.000
_cell.length_c   1.000
_cell.angle_alpha   90.00
_cell.angle_beta   90.00
_cell.angle_gamma   90.00
#
_symmetry.space_group_name_H-M   'P 1'
#
loop_
_entity.id
_entity.type
_entity.pdbx_description
1 polymer ?
#
loop_
_entity_poly.entity_id
_entity_poly.type
_entity_poly.pdbx_seq_one_letter_code
_entity_poly.pdbx_strand_id
1 'polypeptide(L)'
;HDNTGDIRIVLWDNQVSILKDERFERNEIVKILNGTAKNGRSGGIEIHVGGFSKIDLAPEDIDYKKYPKIIEKFAKIQDINENSGSVSTEGKMMNQFPVKDFIRKDGQNGRVSSIILRDSTGKVRITFWNEDIEKIENLEVGDFISLTNLNPKKSNYAENRIDVHANSWTKITKKDKELNLDAKFIDKIGKLQQEKGYASFQGVITTVEDLRKITLKSGDDVSLLSFTVSDDTDSIRITAWREKADELSKSLKIGEGISLKNVELRFSSYWEKNEATISFDSSLDKIDLKISNLKIAITPTKEKTSTFSKDFTEINSIQSSGFFE
;
A
#
# COMPACT_ATOMS: atom_id res chain seq x y z
N HIS A 1 -29.04 7.96 -4.47
CA HIS A 1 -28.95 7.91 -3.02
C HIS A 1 -30.17 8.53 -2.39
N ASP A 2 -30.94 7.74 -1.65
CA ASP A 2 -32.00 8.20 -0.75
C ASP A 2 -31.93 7.43 0.58
N ASN A 3 -32.94 7.56 1.44
CA ASN A 3 -32.98 6.88 2.73
C ASN A 3 -33.11 5.34 2.62
N THR A 4 -33.43 4.81 1.45
CA THR A 4 -33.65 3.38 1.19
C THR A 4 -32.47 2.73 0.48
N GLY A 5 -31.66 3.51 -0.24
CA GLY A 5 -30.40 3.04 -0.80
C GLY A 5 -29.94 3.81 -2.04
N ASP A 6 -29.23 3.08 -2.90
CA ASP A 6 -28.63 3.59 -4.11
C ASP A 6 -29.10 2.81 -5.34
N ILE A 7 -29.36 3.54 -6.43
CA ILE A 7 -29.69 2.95 -7.72
C ILE A 7 -28.84 3.61 -8.80
N ARG A 8 -28.35 2.80 -9.73
CA ARG A 8 -27.58 3.28 -10.88
C ARG A 8 -28.53 3.94 -11.88
N ILE A 9 -28.14 5.13 -12.32
CA ILE A 9 -28.80 5.84 -13.42
C ILE A 9 -27.94 5.72 -14.67
N VAL A 10 -28.55 5.32 -15.78
CA VAL A 10 -27.92 5.21 -17.09
C VAL A 10 -28.50 6.29 -17.99
N LEU A 11 -27.66 7.26 -18.33
CA LEU A 11 -28.00 8.35 -19.25
C LEU A 11 -27.71 7.91 -20.69
N TRP A 12 -28.67 8.16 -21.58
CA TRP A 12 -28.53 7.89 -23.01
C TRP A 12 -28.64 9.18 -23.84
N ASP A 13 -28.05 9.17 -25.01
CA ASP A 13 -28.21 10.19 -26.06
C ASP A 13 -28.02 11.63 -25.55
N ASN A 14 -29.01 12.50 -25.77
CA ASN A 14 -29.00 13.90 -25.38
C ASN A 14 -28.99 14.12 -23.86
N GLN A 15 -29.40 13.13 -23.07
CA GLN A 15 -29.43 13.24 -21.60
C GLN A 15 -28.02 13.30 -21.01
N VAL A 16 -26.99 12.85 -21.74
CA VAL A 16 -25.58 12.93 -21.31
C VAL A 16 -25.10 14.38 -21.20
N SER A 17 -25.74 15.32 -21.90
CA SER A 17 -25.38 16.75 -21.84
C SER A 17 -25.47 17.34 -20.43
N ILE A 18 -26.26 16.73 -19.55
CA ILE A 18 -26.38 17.12 -18.13
C ILE A 18 -25.05 17.13 -17.39
N LEU A 19 -24.07 16.32 -17.81
CA LEU A 19 -22.74 16.28 -17.21
C LEU A 19 -21.96 17.59 -17.39
N LYS A 20 -22.45 18.48 -18.26
CA LYS A 20 -21.87 19.81 -18.50
C LYS A 20 -22.57 20.92 -17.70
N ASP A 21 -23.69 20.63 -17.03
CA ASP A 21 -24.39 21.60 -16.18
C ASP A 21 -23.61 21.78 -14.87
N GLU A 22 -23.35 23.02 -14.46
CA GLU A 22 -22.60 23.33 -13.24
C GLU A 22 -23.32 22.84 -11.98
N ARG A 23 -24.65 22.72 -12.02
CA ARG A 23 -25.46 22.15 -10.94
C ARG A 23 -25.36 20.63 -10.86
N PHE A 24 -24.76 19.96 -11.85
CA PHE A 24 -24.52 18.52 -11.79
C PHE A 24 -23.34 18.22 -10.85
N GLU A 25 -23.55 18.50 -9.56
CA GLU A 25 -22.55 18.34 -8.52
C GLU A 25 -22.98 17.32 -7.46
N ARG A 26 -22.01 16.85 -6.68
CA ARG A 26 -22.26 15.85 -5.64
C ARG A 26 -23.11 16.47 -4.53
N ASN A 27 -24.08 15.70 -4.03
CA ASN A 27 -25.10 16.12 -3.05
C ASN A 27 -26.19 17.03 -3.60
N GLU A 28 -26.18 17.36 -4.89
CA GLU A 28 -27.32 18.00 -5.51
C GLU A 28 -28.47 17.01 -5.70
N ILE A 29 -29.71 17.47 -5.52
CA ILE A 29 -30.87 16.63 -5.74
C ILE A 29 -31.15 16.55 -7.23
N VAL A 30 -31.35 15.32 -7.70
CA VAL A 30 -31.81 15.05 -9.05
C VAL A 30 -33.16 14.34 -8.99
N LYS A 31 -34.14 14.91 -9.67
CA LYS A 31 -35.47 14.32 -9.83
C LYS A 31 -35.60 13.76 -11.24
N ILE A 32 -35.80 12.45 -11.33
CA ILE A 32 -35.93 11.74 -12.60
C ILE A 32 -37.39 11.37 -12.81
N LEU A 33 -37.95 11.79 -13.93
CA LEU A 33 -39.31 11.46 -14.35
C LEU A 33 -39.28 10.55 -15.57
N ASN A 34 -40.16 9.56 -15.60
CA ASN A 34 -40.30 8.59 -16.69
C ASN A 34 -39.01 7.82 -17.01
N GLY A 35 -38.24 7.45 -15.99
CA GLY A 35 -37.11 6.52 -16.12
C GLY A 35 -37.58 5.07 -16.24
N THR A 36 -36.87 4.27 -17.03
CA THR A 36 -37.22 2.85 -17.26
C THR A 36 -36.32 1.95 -16.44
N ALA A 37 -36.90 1.18 -15.51
CA ALA A 37 -36.16 0.17 -14.77
C ALA A 37 -35.77 -1.01 -15.68
N LYS A 38 -34.49 -1.40 -15.67
CA LYS A 38 -33.94 -2.55 -16.40
C LYS A 38 -32.94 -3.32 -15.56
N ASN A 39 -32.73 -4.59 -15.89
CA ASN A 39 -31.64 -5.36 -15.30
C ASN A 39 -30.31 -4.89 -15.90
N GLY A 40 -29.37 -4.52 -15.03
CA GLY A 40 -28.03 -4.10 -15.41
C GLY A 40 -27.13 -5.25 -15.81
N ARG A 41 -26.09 -4.96 -16.60
CA ARG A 41 -25.10 -5.95 -17.08
C ARG A 41 -24.32 -6.66 -15.97
N SER A 42 -24.22 -6.05 -14.80
CA SER A 42 -23.49 -6.57 -13.64
C SER A 42 -24.40 -7.23 -12.61
N GLY A 43 -25.69 -7.43 -12.95
CA GLY A 43 -26.74 -7.79 -12.00
C GLY A 43 -27.37 -6.57 -11.32
N GLY A 44 -28.61 -6.72 -10.83
CA GLY A 44 -29.38 -5.65 -10.16
C GLY A 44 -30.19 -4.77 -11.10
N ILE A 45 -31.07 -3.93 -10.53
CA ILE A 45 -31.92 -2.99 -11.26
C ILE A 45 -31.17 -1.67 -11.44
N GLU A 46 -31.22 -1.11 -12.65
CA GLU A 46 -30.76 0.23 -13.00
C GLU A 46 -31.87 1.01 -13.71
N ILE A 47 -31.86 2.34 -13.61
CA ILE A 47 -32.84 3.21 -14.27
C ILE A 47 -32.22 3.79 -15.53
N HIS A 48 -32.82 3.50 -16.69
CA HIS A 48 -32.44 4.06 -17.97
C HIS A 48 -33.23 5.34 -18.22
N VAL A 49 -32.50 6.42 -18.51
CA VAL A 49 -33.05 7.75 -18.79
C VAL A 49 -32.88 8.02 -20.28
N GLY A 50 -33.97 7.87 -21.02
CA GLY A 50 -34.02 7.97 -22.49
C GLY A 50 -34.75 9.23 -22.96
N GLY A 51 -35.11 9.28 -24.24
CA GLY A 51 -35.70 10.49 -24.87
C GLY A 51 -37.02 11.00 -24.26
N PHE A 52 -37.80 10.15 -23.60
CA PHE A 52 -39.06 10.52 -22.93
C PHE A 52 -38.90 10.82 -21.43
N SER A 53 -37.68 10.62 -20.90
CA SER A 53 -37.38 10.91 -19.52
C SER A 53 -37.06 12.39 -19.35
N LYS A 54 -37.46 12.96 -18.21
CA LYS A 54 -37.07 14.32 -17.81
C LYS A 54 -36.16 14.23 -16.60
N ILE A 55 -35.03 14.92 -16.66
CA ILE A 55 -34.16 15.11 -15.51
C ILE A 55 -34.33 16.55 -15.04
N ASP A 56 -34.58 16.73 -13.76
CA ASP A 56 -34.69 18.01 -13.11
C ASP A 56 -33.61 18.11 -12.03
N LEU A 57 -32.63 18.98 -12.27
CA LEU A 57 -31.51 19.23 -11.37
C LEU A 57 -31.82 20.39 -10.45
N ALA A 58 -31.47 20.23 -9.18
CA ALA A 58 -31.75 21.18 -8.12
C ALA A 58 -33.23 21.62 -8.08
N PRO A 59 -34.17 20.66 -8.00
CA PRO A 59 -35.59 20.97 -8.05
C PRO A 59 -36.02 21.82 -6.84
N GLU A 60 -36.58 23.00 -7.10
CA GLU A 60 -37.05 23.93 -6.06
C GLU A 60 -38.25 23.37 -5.27
N ASP A 61 -38.97 22.39 -5.82
CA ASP A 61 -40.18 21.80 -5.22
C ASP A 61 -39.89 20.67 -4.22
N ILE A 62 -38.61 20.39 -3.94
CA ILE A 62 -38.18 19.32 -3.04
C ILE A 62 -37.57 19.87 -1.75
N ASP A 63 -37.99 19.31 -0.61
CA ASP A 63 -37.36 19.59 0.68
C ASP A 63 -36.06 18.77 0.84
N TYR A 64 -34.92 19.45 0.72
CA TYR A 64 -33.58 18.85 0.79
C TYR A 64 -33.32 18.16 2.12
N LYS A 65 -33.99 18.57 3.21
CA LYS A 65 -33.79 17.96 4.54
C LYS A 65 -34.30 16.52 4.62
N LYS A 66 -35.16 16.11 3.69
CA LYS A 66 -35.70 14.74 3.63
C LYS A 66 -34.73 13.73 3.02
N TYR A 67 -33.68 14.20 2.36
CA TYR A 67 -32.73 13.34 1.65
C TYR A 67 -31.37 13.34 2.36
N PRO A 68 -30.76 12.16 2.51
CA PRO A 68 -29.46 12.06 3.14
C PRO A 68 -28.39 12.64 2.21
N LYS A 69 -27.46 13.41 2.78
CA LYS A 69 -26.24 13.79 2.07
C LYS A 69 -25.34 12.57 1.93
N ILE A 70 -24.75 12.41 0.76
CA ILE A 70 -23.70 11.42 0.49
C ILE A 70 -22.46 11.86 1.27
N ILE A 71 -22.27 11.26 2.44
CA ILE A 71 -21.05 11.41 3.24
C ILE A 71 -20.03 10.41 2.72
N GLU A 72 -18.87 10.91 2.32
CA GLU A 72 -17.76 10.03 1.94
C GLU A 72 -17.22 9.33 3.18
N LYS A 73 -17.23 8.00 3.15
CA LYS A 73 -16.64 7.18 4.21
C LYS A 73 -15.35 6.57 3.68
N PHE A 74 -14.27 6.78 4.42
CA PHE A 74 -12.99 6.14 4.14
C PHE A 74 -12.86 4.90 5.00
N ALA A 75 -12.72 3.74 4.35
CA ALA A 75 -12.41 2.49 5.01
C ALA A 75 -11.00 2.55 5.60
N LYS A 76 -10.81 1.92 6.76
CA LYS A 76 -9.47 1.62 7.28
C LYS A 76 -8.82 0.58 6.38
N ILE A 77 -7.54 0.74 6.09
CA ILE A 77 -6.81 -0.14 5.17
C ILE A 77 -6.89 -1.60 5.61
N GLN A 78 -6.77 -1.88 6.90
CA GLN A 78 -6.83 -3.26 7.43
C GLN A 78 -8.18 -3.96 7.18
N ASP A 79 -9.27 -3.20 7.01
CA ASP A 79 -10.63 -3.73 6.87
C ASP A 79 -10.97 -4.02 5.38
N ILE A 80 -10.13 -3.57 4.44
CA ILE A 80 -10.32 -3.78 3.00
C ILE A 80 -10.04 -5.25 2.65
N ASN A 81 -11.03 -5.91 2.07
CA ASN A 81 -10.95 -7.30 1.64
C ASN A 81 -11.49 -7.50 0.22
N GLU A 82 -11.31 -8.69 -0.37
CA GLU A 82 -11.73 -8.98 -1.76
C GLU A 82 -13.25 -8.91 -1.99
N ASN A 83 -14.04 -9.05 -0.92
CA ASN A 83 -15.50 -8.95 -0.97
C ASN A 83 -16.01 -7.54 -0.67
N SER A 84 -15.08 -6.62 -0.34
CA SER A 84 -15.42 -5.20 -0.28
C SER A 84 -15.78 -4.76 -1.70
N GLY A 85 -16.93 -4.13 -1.86
CA GLY A 85 -17.32 -3.51 -3.13
C GLY A 85 -16.37 -2.37 -3.50
N SER A 86 -16.89 -1.34 -4.16
CA SER A 86 -16.07 -0.14 -4.35
C SER A 86 -15.74 0.50 -3.00
N VAL A 87 -14.47 0.81 -2.75
CA VAL A 87 -14.00 1.39 -1.48
C VAL A 87 -13.40 2.77 -1.70
N SER A 88 -13.54 3.63 -0.70
CA SER A 88 -12.73 4.84 -0.56
C SER A 88 -11.78 4.64 0.63
N THR A 89 -10.55 5.13 0.54
CA THR A 89 -9.58 5.10 1.66
C THR A 89 -8.74 6.38 1.62
N GLU A 90 -8.16 6.73 2.76
CA GLU A 90 -7.23 7.86 2.86
C GLU A 90 -5.97 7.47 3.64
N GLY A 91 -4.90 8.21 3.46
CA GLY A 91 -3.63 7.93 4.13
C GLY A 91 -2.47 8.72 3.57
N LYS A 92 -1.29 8.46 4.11
CA LYS A 92 -0.02 9.04 3.65
C LYS A 92 0.57 8.21 2.53
N MET A 93 1.00 8.86 1.45
CA MET A 93 1.73 8.20 0.37
C MET A 93 3.14 7.85 0.86
N MET A 94 3.43 6.55 0.95
CA MET A 94 4.71 6.05 1.46
C MET A 94 5.73 5.79 0.36
N ASN A 95 5.26 5.53 -0.86
CA ASN A 95 6.10 5.24 -2.00
C ASN A 95 5.31 5.39 -3.29
N GLN A 96 5.99 5.78 -4.36
CA GLN A 96 5.50 5.70 -5.74
C GLN A 96 6.46 4.82 -6.54
N PHE A 97 5.91 3.86 -7.29
CA PHE A 97 6.70 2.99 -8.16
C PHE A 97 6.87 3.63 -9.54
N PRO A 98 8.04 3.43 -10.20
CA PRO A 98 8.24 3.89 -11.57
C PRO A 98 7.16 3.35 -12.51
N VAL A 99 6.84 4.12 -13.55
CA VAL A 99 5.95 3.68 -14.62
C VAL A 99 6.62 2.54 -15.39
N LYS A 100 5.85 1.50 -15.69
CA LYS A 100 6.28 0.38 -16.51
C LYS A 100 5.41 0.27 -17.75
N ASP A 101 6.05 0.28 -18.92
CA ASP A 101 5.41 0.05 -20.20
C ASP A 101 5.49 -1.44 -20.57
N PHE A 102 4.46 -1.95 -21.24
CA PHE A 102 4.38 -3.35 -21.69
C PHE A 102 3.50 -3.47 -22.93
N ILE A 103 3.64 -4.58 -23.66
CA ILE A 103 2.76 -4.94 -24.79
C ILE A 103 1.67 -5.89 -24.30
N ARG A 104 0.41 -5.56 -24.54
CA ARG A 104 -0.74 -6.40 -24.21
C ARG A 104 -0.88 -7.57 -25.19
N LYS A 105 -1.72 -8.55 -24.83
CA LYS A 105 -2.01 -9.70 -25.70
C LYS A 105 -2.60 -9.33 -27.06
N ASP A 106 -3.29 -8.19 -27.14
CA ASP A 106 -3.88 -7.64 -28.36
C ASP A 106 -2.88 -6.76 -29.16
N GLY A 107 -1.61 -6.71 -28.74
CA GLY A 107 -0.57 -5.92 -29.39
C GLY A 107 -0.57 -4.43 -29.01
N GLN A 108 -1.54 -3.95 -28.22
CA GLN A 108 -1.59 -2.56 -27.80
C GLN A 108 -0.58 -2.29 -26.67
N ASN A 109 -0.08 -1.05 -26.60
CA ASN A 109 0.76 -0.62 -25.49
C ASN A 109 -0.09 -0.46 -24.21
N GLY A 110 0.44 -0.92 -23.09
CA GLY A 110 -0.11 -0.70 -21.76
C GLY A 110 0.93 -0.08 -20.85
N ARG A 111 0.46 0.69 -19.88
CA ARG A 111 1.30 1.32 -18.85
C ARG A 111 0.74 1.01 -17.48
N VAL A 112 1.62 0.85 -16.49
CA VAL A 112 1.20 0.64 -15.10
C VAL A 112 2.14 1.37 -14.14
N SER A 113 1.57 1.99 -13.13
CA SER A 113 2.28 2.47 -11.94
C SER A 113 1.50 2.10 -10.68
N SER A 114 2.13 2.22 -9.53
CA SER A 114 1.45 2.00 -8.26
C SER A 114 2.01 2.93 -7.19
N ILE A 115 1.22 3.15 -6.16
CA ILE A 115 1.66 3.78 -4.91
C ILE A 115 1.49 2.81 -3.75
N ILE A 116 2.18 3.07 -2.65
CA ILE A 116 1.85 2.49 -1.34
C ILE A 116 1.20 3.59 -0.51
N LEU A 117 -0.05 3.37 -0.13
CA LEU A 117 -0.76 4.24 0.81
C LEU A 117 -0.74 3.61 2.20
N ARG A 118 -0.61 4.42 3.25
CA ARG A 118 -0.63 3.96 4.64
C ARG A 118 -1.56 4.80 5.50
N ASP A 119 -2.28 4.13 6.39
CA ASP A 119 -3.01 4.73 7.50
C ASP A 119 -2.48 4.19 8.83
N SER A 120 -3.21 4.43 9.92
CA SER A 120 -2.85 3.94 11.27
C SER A 120 -3.03 2.42 11.43
N THR A 121 -3.72 1.76 10.50
CA THR A 121 -4.08 0.35 10.58
C THR A 121 -3.25 -0.55 9.68
N GLY A 122 -2.68 0.00 8.61
CA GLY A 122 -1.89 -0.78 7.68
C GLY A 122 -1.47 0.00 6.46
N LYS A 123 -0.98 -0.73 5.45
CA LYS A 123 -0.63 -0.18 4.14
C LYS A 123 -1.22 -1.03 3.03
N VAL A 124 -1.52 -0.37 1.92
CA VAL A 124 -2.08 -1.00 0.73
C VAL A 124 -1.41 -0.49 -0.53
N ARG A 125 -1.22 -1.37 -1.50
CA ARG A 125 -0.77 -0.99 -2.84
C ARG A 125 -1.98 -0.53 -3.64
N ILE A 126 -1.89 0.65 -4.24
CA ILE A 126 -2.91 1.16 -5.16
C ILE A 126 -2.32 1.21 -6.58
N THR A 127 -2.94 0.51 -7.52
CA THR A 127 -2.45 0.36 -8.90
C THR A 127 -3.24 1.22 -9.87
N PHE A 128 -2.52 1.93 -10.75
CA PHE A 128 -3.05 2.81 -11.78
C PHE A 128 -2.62 2.31 -13.16
N TRP A 129 -3.55 2.29 -14.11
CA TRP A 129 -3.32 1.77 -15.46
C TRP A 129 -3.48 2.88 -16.49
N ASN A 130 -2.57 2.93 -17.47
CA ASN A 130 -2.66 3.82 -18.63
C ASN A 130 -2.89 5.29 -18.23
N GLU A 131 -3.98 5.91 -18.69
CA GLU A 131 -4.37 7.29 -18.38
C GLU A 131 -4.60 7.54 -16.89
N ASP A 132 -4.97 6.52 -16.10
CA ASP A 132 -5.14 6.70 -14.65
C ASP A 132 -3.81 7.01 -13.93
N ILE A 133 -2.67 6.80 -14.58
CA ILE A 133 -1.35 7.15 -14.04
C ILE A 133 -1.20 8.68 -13.90
N GLU A 134 -1.81 9.46 -14.79
CA GLU A 134 -1.77 10.93 -14.75
C GLU A 134 -2.34 11.48 -13.43
N LYS A 135 -3.26 10.73 -12.79
CA LYS A 135 -3.86 11.09 -11.50
C LYS A 135 -2.87 11.16 -10.35
N ILE A 136 -1.69 10.54 -10.48
CA ILE A 136 -0.66 10.48 -9.45
C ILE A 136 0.64 11.20 -9.85
N GLU A 137 0.68 11.89 -10.98
CA GLU A 137 1.91 12.58 -11.44
C GLU A 137 2.30 13.77 -10.57
N ASN A 138 1.33 14.49 -10.01
CA ASN A 138 1.54 15.67 -9.18
C ASN A 138 1.51 15.38 -7.67
N LEU A 139 1.71 14.12 -7.28
CA LEU A 139 1.73 13.69 -5.89
C LEU A 139 3.13 13.30 -5.48
N GLU A 140 3.49 13.57 -4.22
CA GLU A 140 4.82 13.27 -3.69
C GLU A 140 4.73 12.28 -2.52
N VAL A 141 5.83 11.55 -2.30
CA VAL A 141 5.98 10.74 -1.09
C VAL A 141 5.89 11.66 0.13
N GLY A 142 5.02 11.30 1.07
CA GLY A 142 4.71 12.11 2.24
C GLY A 142 3.36 12.82 2.17
N ASP A 143 2.76 12.96 0.98
CA ASP A 143 1.45 13.59 0.83
C ASP A 143 0.35 12.78 1.52
N PHE A 144 -0.53 13.46 2.26
CA PHE A 144 -1.76 12.86 2.72
C PHE A 144 -2.84 13.00 1.65
N ILE A 145 -3.37 11.87 1.17
CA ILE A 145 -4.34 11.83 0.09
C ILE A 145 -5.54 10.97 0.46
N SER A 146 -6.68 11.33 -0.11
CA SER A 146 -7.90 10.52 -0.11
C SER A 146 -8.16 10.01 -1.53
N LEU A 147 -8.53 8.75 -1.66
CA LEU A 147 -8.88 8.11 -2.93
C LEU A 147 -10.25 7.47 -2.82
N THR A 148 -11.01 7.57 -3.91
CA THR A 148 -12.42 7.18 -3.96
C THR A 148 -12.66 6.21 -5.10
N ASN A 149 -13.74 5.45 -5.03
CA ASN A 149 -14.16 4.53 -6.09
C ASN A 149 -13.08 3.50 -6.48
N LEU A 150 -12.35 2.98 -5.51
CA LEU A 150 -11.31 2.00 -5.74
C LEU A 150 -11.87 0.59 -5.78
N ASN A 151 -11.20 -0.32 -6.49
CA ASN A 151 -11.61 -1.71 -6.61
C ASN A 151 -10.59 -2.66 -5.95
N PRO A 152 -10.93 -3.28 -4.80
CA PRO A 152 -10.10 -4.31 -4.16
C PRO A 152 -9.91 -5.54 -5.05
N LYS A 153 -8.72 -6.13 -5.04
CA LYS A 153 -8.38 -7.40 -5.70
C LYS A 153 -7.34 -8.17 -4.89
N LYS A 154 -7.37 -9.50 -4.99
CA LYS A 154 -6.30 -10.34 -4.44
C LYS A 154 -4.95 -9.96 -5.07
N SER A 155 -3.94 -9.79 -4.23
CA SER A 155 -2.60 -9.38 -4.69
C SER A 155 -1.93 -10.49 -5.47
N ASN A 156 -1.26 -10.11 -6.57
CA ASN A 156 -0.38 -11.01 -7.32
C ASN A 156 1.06 -11.04 -6.76
N TYR A 157 1.38 -10.15 -5.80
CA TYR A 157 2.73 -10.00 -5.26
C TYR A 157 2.94 -10.73 -3.94
N ALA A 158 1.87 -10.96 -3.18
CA ALA A 158 1.94 -11.63 -1.91
C ALA A 158 0.66 -12.42 -1.65
N GLU A 159 0.84 -13.66 -1.20
CA GLU A 159 -0.26 -14.50 -0.77
C GLU A 159 -1.03 -13.85 0.38
N ASN A 160 -2.36 -13.97 0.35
CA ASN A 160 -3.30 -13.42 1.34
C ASN A 160 -3.21 -11.91 1.57
N ARG A 161 -2.73 -11.14 0.57
CA ARG A 161 -2.86 -9.68 0.57
C ARG A 161 -3.88 -9.20 -0.44
N ILE A 162 -4.39 -8.01 -0.18
CA ILE A 162 -5.29 -7.28 -1.08
C ILE A 162 -4.52 -6.10 -1.64
N ASP A 163 -4.52 -6.00 -2.97
CA ASP A 163 -4.16 -4.80 -3.68
C ASP A 163 -5.44 -4.05 -4.06
N VAL A 164 -5.33 -2.76 -4.28
CA VAL A 164 -6.46 -1.91 -4.63
C VAL A 164 -6.19 -1.28 -5.99
N HIS A 165 -7.19 -1.25 -6.85
CA HIS A 165 -7.04 -0.78 -8.22
C HIS A 165 -7.84 0.51 -8.41
N ALA A 166 -7.17 1.55 -8.90
CA ALA A 166 -7.85 2.72 -9.43
C ALA A 166 -8.54 2.38 -10.76
N ASN A 167 -9.53 3.19 -11.11
CA ASN A 167 -10.24 3.14 -12.38
C ASN A 167 -10.57 4.57 -12.83
N SER A 168 -11.24 4.70 -13.97
CA SER A 168 -11.64 5.97 -14.56
C SER A 168 -12.42 6.88 -13.60
N TRP A 169 -13.23 6.32 -12.68
CA TRP A 169 -14.01 7.07 -11.69
C TRP A 169 -13.25 7.36 -10.38
N THR A 170 -12.03 6.84 -10.21
CA THR A 170 -11.22 7.15 -9.05
C THR A 170 -10.88 8.63 -9.04
N LYS A 171 -11.30 9.32 -7.97
CA LYS A 171 -10.89 10.69 -7.66
C LYS A 171 -9.88 10.67 -6.54
N ILE A 172 -8.84 11.48 -6.69
CA ILE A 172 -7.80 11.68 -5.68
C ILE A 172 -7.88 13.12 -5.19
N THR A 173 -7.75 13.32 -3.88
CA THR A 173 -7.71 14.66 -3.29
C THR A 173 -6.61 14.71 -2.23
N LYS A 174 -5.64 15.61 -2.42
CA LYS A 174 -4.64 15.96 -1.41
C LYS A 174 -5.32 16.67 -0.24
N LYS A 175 -4.93 16.33 0.98
CA LYS A 175 -5.48 16.88 2.22
C LYS A 175 -4.33 17.50 3.01
N ASP A 176 -4.61 18.64 3.64
CA ASP A 176 -3.75 19.18 4.68
C ASP A 176 -4.09 18.48 6.00
N LYS A 177 -3.48 17.31 6.20
CA LYS A 177 -3.71 16.44 7.35
C LYS A 177 -2.45 15.66 7.65
N GLU A 178 -2.04 15.63 8.91
CA GLU A 178 -0.97 14.74 9.35
C GLU A 178 -1.51 13.35 9.66
N LEU A 179 -0.75 12.32 9.28
CA LEU A 179 -1.06 10.95 9.68
C LEU A 179 -0.56 10.74 11.11
N ASN A 180 -1.47 10.67 12.07
CA ASN A 180 -1.11 10.25 13.41
C ASN A 180 -0.93 8.73 13.46
N LEU A 181 0.31 8.31 13.65
CA LEU A 181 0.72 6.91 13.79
C LEU A 181 1.06 6.65 15.25
N ASP A 182 0.09 6.12 15.99
CA ASP A 182 0.28 5.64 17.35
C ASP A 182 0.38 4.11 17.34
N ALA A 183 1.45 3.58 16.73
CA ALA A 183 1.70 2.14 16.81
C ALA A 183 1.90 1.74 18.28
N LYS A 184 1.28 0.62 18.67
CA LYS A 184 1.31 0.08 20.03
C LYS A 184 2.75 0.02 20.56
N PHE A 185 2.96 0.62 21.73
CA PHE A 185 4.23 0.47 22.44
C PHE A 185 4.31 -0.91 23.09
N ILE A 186 5.38 -1.62 22.81
CA ILE A 186 5.68 -2.96 23.33
C ILE A 186 6.87 -2.83 24.27
N ASP A 187 6.63 -3.15 25.54
CA ASP A 187 7.56 -2.98 26.64
C ASP A 187 8.76 -3.93 26.60
N LYS A 188 8.57 -5.13 26.02
CA LYS A 188 9.60 -6.18 25.93
C LYS A 188 9.74 -6.70 24.51
N ILE A 189 10.98 -6.77 24.01
CA ILE A 189 11.30 -7.21 22.66
C ILE A 189 10.79 -8.65 22.41
N GLY A 190 10.85 -9.53 23.41
CA GLY A 190 10.32 -10.89 23.27
C GLY A 190 8.82 -10.97 22.93
N LYS A 191 8.01 -9.96 23.31
CA LYS A 191 6.59 -9.91 22.96
C LYS A 191 6.35 -9.54 21.50
N LEU A 192 7.32 -8.90 20.83
CA LEU A 192 7.21 -8.52 19.41
C LEU A 192 7.02 -9.74 18.50
N GLN A 193 7.42 -10.94 18.93
CA GLN A 193 7.24 -12.18 18.17
C GLN A 193 5.76 -12.56 17.96
N GLN A 194 4.85 -12.06 18.82
CA GLN A 194 3.41 -12.33 18.75
C GLN A 194 2.63 -11.20 18.09
N GLU A 195 3.30 -10.08 17.81
CA GLU A 195 2.69 -8.89 17.23
C GLU A 195 2.76 -8.90 15.70
N LYS A 196 1.89 -8.13 15.06
CA LYS A 196 1.82 -7.96 13.59
C LYS A 196 1.69 -6.48 13.25
N GLY A 197 2.03 -6.13 12.01
CA GLY A 197 1.84 -4.76 11.53
C GLY A 197 2.94 -3.84 12.06
N TYR A 198 2.59 -2.90 12.93
CA TYR A 198 3.51 -1.86 13.39
C TYR A 198 3.60 -1.83 14.91
N ALA A 199 4.81 -1.58 15.41
CA ALA A 199 5.07 -1.45 16.84
C ALA A 199 6.07 -0.33 17.13
N SER A 200 6.06 0.11 18.38
CA SER A 200 7.08 0.98 18.97
C SER A 200 7.71 0.25 20.16
N PHE A 201 9.02 0.34 20.35
CA PHE A 201 9.70 -0.32 21.48
C PHE A 201 11.06 0.34 21.74
N GLN A 202 11.69 -0.07 22.83
CA GLN A 202 13.01 0.41 23.25
C GLN A 202 13.99 -0.75 23.40
N GLY A 203 15.28 -0.46 23.28
CA GLY A 203 16.32 -1.44 23.53
C GLY A 203 17.72 -0.87 23.28
N VAL A 204 18.73 -1.73 23.41
CA VAL A 204 20.13 -1.38 23.22
C VAL A 204 20.65 -1.98 21.93
N ILE A 205 21.38 -1.19 21.14
CA ILE A 205 22.03 -1.67 19.92
C ILE A 205 23.15 -2.64 20.30
N THR A 206 23.07 -3.89 19.86
CA THR A 206 24.09 -4.92 20.13
C THR A 206 24.98 -5.18 18.93
N THR A 207 24.48 -5.00 17.71
CA THR A 207 25.26 -5.12 16.48
C THR A 207 24.85 -4.05 15.48
N VAL A 208 25.80 -3.61 14.66
CA VAL A 208 25.56 -2.79 13.46
C VAL A 208 26.33 -3.47 12.34
N GLU A 209 25.63 -3.91 11.29
CA GLU A 209 26.26 -4.47 10.09
C GLU A 209 26.73 -3.34 9.17
N ASP A 210 27.67 -3.65 8.26
CA ASP A 210 28.11 -2.69 7.25
C ASP A 210 26.97 -2.28 6.32
N LEU A 211 27.02 -1.02 5.88
CA LEU A 211 26.12 -0.50 4.85
C LEU A 211 26.35 -1.25 3.54
N ARG A 212 25.30 -1.89 3.01
CA ARG A 212 25.35 -2.66 1.77
C ARG A 212 24.62 -1.94 0.64
N LYS A 213 25.08 -2.13 -0.59
CA LYS A 213 24.36 -1.76 -1.81
C LYS A 213 23.68 -2.99 -2.39
N ILE A 214 22.38 -2.89 -2.64
CA ILE A 214 21.55 -3.95 -3.18
C ILE A 214 20.99 -3.50 -4.52
N THR A 215 21.29 -4.22 -5.59
CA THR A 215 20.71 -3.98 -6.92
C THR A 215 19.31 -4.57 -6.97
N LEU A 216 18.31 -3.73 -7.23
CA LEU A 216 16.91 -4.12 -7.38
C LEU A 216 16.68 -4.82 -8.73
N LYS A 217 15.53 -5.50 -8.87
CA LYS A 217 15.10 -6.06 -10.16
C LYS A 217 14.91 -5.00 -11.25
N SER A 218 14.73 -3.73 -10.88
CA SER A 218 14.70 -2.60 -11.82
C SER A 218 16.07 -2.21 -12.36
N GLY A 219 17.16 -2.71 -11.76
CA GLY A 219 18.54 -2.30 -12.05
C GLY A 219 19.06 -1.20 -11.13
N ASP A 220 18.20 -0.56 -10.33
CA ASP A 220 18.62 0.50 -9.42
C ASP A 220 19.36 -0.06 -8.19
N ASP A 221 20.44 0.60 -7.78
CA ASP A 221 21.13 0.28 -6.54
C ASP A 221 20.52 1.05 -5.35
N VAL A 222 20.21 0.33 -4.28
CA VAL A 222 19.69 0.92 -3.04
C VAL A 222 20.53 0.52 -1.83
N SER A 223 20.70 1.46 -0.90
CA SER A 223 21.36 1.20 0.37
C SER A 223 20.51 0.32 1.29
N LEU A 224 21.14 -0.60 2.00
CA LEU A 224 20.56 -1.43 3.06
C LEU A 224 21.49 -1.42 4.27
N LEU A 225 20.94 -1.05 5.42
CA LEU A 225 21.59 -1.18 6.72
C LEU A 225 20.81 -2.19 7.55
N SER A 226 21.52 -3.06 8.26
CA SER A 226 20.92 -3.99 9.22
C SER A 226 21.64 -3.85 10.56
N PHE A 227 20.90 -3.89 11.65
CA PHE A 227 21.45 -3.81 13.01
C PHE A 227 20.56 -4.58 13.97
N THR A 228 21.08 -4.94 15.14
CA THR A 228 20.34 -5.68 16.16
C THR A 228 20.10 -4.82 17.37
N VAL A 229 18.86 -4.87 17.87
CA VAL A 229 18.44 -4.22 19.11
C VAL A 229 18.00 -5.30 20.09
N SER A 230 18.47 -5.23 21.32
CA SER A 230 18.22 -6.25 22.34
C SER A 230 17.80 -5.64 23.66
N ASP A 231 17.05 -6.41 24.44
CA ASP A 231 16.75 -6.17 25.84
C ASP A 231 17.10 -7.42 26.66
N ASP A 232 16.60 -7.51 27.89
CA ASP A 232 16.75 -8.65 28.80
C ASP A 232 15.91 -9.88 28.39
N THR A 233 14.95 -9.72 27.46
CA THR A 233 14.02 -10.77 27.04
C THR A 233 14.37 -11.39 25.70
N ASP A 234 14.76 -10.59 24.69
CA ASP A 234 15.07 -11.08 23.34
C ASP A 234 15.91 -10.04 22.55
N SER A 235 16.25 -10.40 21.31
CA SER A 235 16.90 -9.56 20.32
C SER A 235 16.12 -9.57 19.00
N ILE A 236 15.98 -8.39 18.40
CA ILE A 236 15.28 -8.21 17.13
C ILE A 236 16.21 -7.54 16.11
N ARG A 237 16.20 -8.08 14.89
CA ARG A 237 16.95 -7.51 13.77
C ARG A 237 16.12 -6.41 13.12
N ILE A 238 16.76 -5.29 12.88
CA ILE A 238 16.19 -4.09 12.29
C ILE A 238 16.83 -3.86 10.93
N THR A 239 16.01 -3.55 9.93
CA THR A 239 16.49 -3.15 8.61
C THR A 239 16.06 -1.72 8.28
N ALA A 240 16.96 -0.96 7.65
CA ALA A 240 16.68 0.36 7.08
C ALA A 240 17.14 0.37 5.62
N TRP A 241 16.44 1.12 4.78
CA TRP A 241 16.69 1.17 3.34
C TRP A 241 16.90 2.60 2.85
N ARG A 242 17.58 2.75 1.70
CA ARG A 242 17.80 4.02 0.98
C ARG A 242 18.43 5.09 1.88
N GLU A 243 17.96 6.33 1.80
CA GLU A 243 18.44 7.47 2.59
C GLU A 243 18.48 7.16 4.08
N LYS A 244 17.48 6.43 4.60
CA LYS A 244 17.45 6.08 6.02
C LYS A 244 18.58 5.13 6.42
N ALA A 245 18.97 4.23 5.52
CA ALA A 245 20.15 3.38 5.72
C ALA A 245 21.43 4.22 5.74
N ASP A 246 21.56 5.16 4.80
CA ASP A 246 22.73 6.03 4.68
C ASP A 246 22.88 6.95 5.91
N GLU A 247 21.80 7.55 6.39
CA GLU A 247 21.75 8.38 7.61
C GLU A 247 22.16 7.59 8.87
N LEU A 248 21.52 6.43 9.08
CA LEU A 248 21.72 5.63 10.27
C LEU A 248 23.12 5.00 10.32
N SER A 249 23.68 4.62 9.17
CA SER A 249 25.01 4.01 9.09
C SER A 249 26.12 4.90 9.66
N LYS A 250 25.92 6.22 9.62
CA LYS A 250 26.90 7.22 10.11
C LYS A 250 26.76 7.51 11.60
N SER A 251 25.59 7.22 12.18
CA SER A 251 25.20 7.73 13.50
C SER A 251 25.00 6.65 14.55
N LEU A 252 24.69 5.41 14.16
CA LEU A 252 24.45 4.31 15.09
C LEU A 252 25.75 3.78 15.69
N LYS A 253 25.74 3.50 17.00
CA LYS A 253 26.85 2.86 17.70
C LYS A 253 26.36 1.71 18.57
N ILE A 254 27.18 0.67 18.66
CA ILE A 254 26.95 -0.44 19.59
C ILE A 254 26.95 0.09 21.03
N GLY A 255 26.00 -0.38 21.84
CA GLY A 255 25.78 0.02 23.22
C GLY A 255 24.84 1.21 23.40
N GLU A 256 24.40 1.88 22.32
CA GLU A 256 23.44 2.98 22.43
C GLU A 256 22.02 2.47 22.75
N GLY A 257 21.39 3.11 23.73
CA GLY A 257 19.96 2.97 23.99
C GLY A 257 19.15 3.74 22.95
N ILE A 258 18.13 3.09 22.38
CA ILE A 258 17.25 3.71 21.39
C ILE A 258 15.78 3.48 21.68
N SER A 259 14.95 4.41 21.23
CA SER A 259 13.49 4.29 21.12
C SER A 259 13.11 4.27 19.64
N LEU A 260 12.55 3.14 19.20
CA LEU A 260 12.02 2.97 17.85
C LEU A 260 10.51 3.19 17.88
N LYS A 261 10.00 4.03 16.99
CA LYS A 261 8.56 4.28 16.85
C LYS A 261 8.09 3.89 15.45
N ASN A 262 6.90 3.30 15.37
CA ASN A 262 6.20 3.00 14.12
C ASN A 262 7.00 2.11 13.15
N VAL A 263 7.79 1.15 13.65
CA VAL A 263 8.52 0.20 12.81
C VAL A 263 7.63 -0.94 12.33
N GLU A 264 7.81 -1.39 11.09
CA GLU A 264 7.03 -2.49 10.51
C GLU A 264 7.59 -3.83 10.97
N LEU A 265 6.76 -4.66 11.60
CA LEU A 265 7.07 -6.03 11.93
C LEU A 265 6.78 -6.96 10.74
N ARG A 266 7.76 -7.78 10.39
CA ARG A 266 7.64 -8.80 9.37
C ARG A 266 8.23 -10.11 9.86
N PHE A 267 7.47 -11.18 9.75
CA PHE A 267 8.02 -12.52 9.99
C PHE A 267 9.04 -12.87 8.92
N SER A 268 10.23 -13.28 9.36
CA SER A 268 11.31 -13.70 8.48
C SER A 268 11.44 -15.21 8.51
N SER A 269 11.08 -15.89 7.42
CA SER A 269 11.18 -17.35 7.34
C SER A 269 12.63 -17.87 7.42
N TYR A 270 13.61 -17.01 7.18
CA TYR A 270 15.03 -17.37 7.34
C TYR A 270 15.39 -17.49 8.83
N TRP A 271 15.03 -16.48 9.62
CA TRP A 271 15.31 -16.42 11.07
C TRP A 271 14.25 -17.08 11.94
N GLU A 272 13.11 -17.43 11.35
CA GLU A 272 11.92 -18.00 12.02
C GLU A 272 11.41 -17.14 13.19
N LYS A 273 11.59 -15.82 13.05
CA LYS A 273 11.15 -14.81 14.01
C LYS A 273 10.79 -13.50 13.29
N ASN A 274 10.14 -12.60 14.00
CA ASN A 274 9.87 -11.26 13.51
C ASN A 274 11.17 -10.44 13.42
N GLU A 275 11.32 -9.74 12.30
CA GLU A 275 12.26 -8.64 12.09
C GLU A 275 11.47 -7.32 12.04
N ALA A 276 12.12 -6.21 12.37
CA ALA A 276 11.52 -4.89 12.19
C ALA A 276 12.16 -4.15 11.00
N THR A 277 11.38 -3.32 10.32
CA THR A 277 11.84 -2.46 9.22
C THR A 277 11.51 -1.01 9.54
N ILE A 278 12.52 -0.15 9.48
CA ILE A 278 12.36 1.30 9.55
C ILE A 278 11.82 1.76 8.20
N SER A 279 10.64 2.36 8.23
CA SER A 279 9.96 2.98 7.09
C SER A 279 10.14 4.51 7.14
N PHE A 280 9.70 5.21 6.09
CA PHE A 280 9.79 6.68 6.00
C PHE A 280 9.13 7.42 7.19
N ASP A 281 8.11 6.82 7.79
CA ASP A 281 7.34 7.34 8.92
C ASP A 281 7.74 6.73 10.28
N SER A 282 8.79 5.91 10.29
CA SER A 282 9.40 5.43 11.53
C SER A 282 10.37 6.49 12.07
N SER A 283 10.44 6.61 13.39
CA SER A 283 11.48 7.43 14.05
C SER A 283 12.34 6.58 14.97
N LEU A 284 13.58 7.02 15.13
CA LEU A 284 14.58 6.44 16.00
C LEU A 284 15.16 7.59 16.82
N ASP A 285 14.91 7.56 18.13
CA ASP A 285 15.43 8.53 19.09
C ASP A 285 16.50 7.84 19.95
N LYS A 286 17.64 8.50 20.17
CA LYS A 286 18.63 8.03 21.16
C LYS A 286 18.14 8.37 22.56
N ILE A 287 18.25 7.42 23.48
CA ILE A 287 17.81 7.57 24.87
C ILE A 287 18.89 7.08 25.83
N ASP A 288 18.91 7.62 27.04
CA ASP A 288 19.74 7.06 28.11
C ASP A 288 19.05 5.81 28.67
N LEU A 289 19.36 4.67 28.06
CA LEU A 289 18.84 3.36 28.44
C LEU A 289 20.01 2.40 28.69
N LYS A 290 20.07 1.86 29.89
CA LYS A 290 21.06 0.86 30.31
C LYS A 290 20.33 -0.40 30.75
N ILE A 291 20.58 -1.49 30.05
CA ILE A 291 19.99 -2.80 30.36
C ILE A 291 21.12 -3.76 30.73
N SER A 292 21.04 -4.33 31.93
CA SER A 292 21.88 -5.45 32.34
C SER A 292 21.37 -6.75 31.70
N ASN A 293 22.28 -7.66 31.32
CA ASN A 293 21.94 -8.99 30.76
C ASN A 293 21.24 -8.97 29.39
N LEU A 294 21.75 -8.17 28.45
CA LEU A 294 21.28 -8.17 27.06
C LEU A 294 21.33 -9.58 26.45
N LYS A 295 20.26 -9.96 25.75
CA LYS A 295 20.27 -11.17 24.93
C LYS A 295 21.13 -10.98 23.69
N ILE A 296 21.95 -11.99 23.40
CA ILE A 296 22.78 -12.03 22.19
C ILE A 296 21.92 -12.62 21.07
N ALA A 297 21.94 -11.98 19.90
CA ALA A 297 21.27 -12.53 18.73
C ALA A 297 21.90 -13.85 18.30
N ILE A 298 21.07 -14.88 18.18
CA ILE A 298 21.45 -16.18 17.65
C ILE A 298 21.33 -16.12 16.13
N THR A 299 22.42 -16.41 15.43
CA THR A 299 22.42 -16.56 13.96
C THR A 299 21.96 -17.97 13.60
N PRO A 300 20.95 -18.14 12.72
CA PRO A 300 20.52 -19.44 12.23
C PRO A 300 21.67 -20.11 11.50
N THR A 301 22.11 -21.25 12.02
CA THR A 301 22.93 -22.21 11.29
C THR A 301 22.03 -23.00 10.34
N LYS A 302 21.44 -22.35 9.32
CA LYS A 302 20.81 -23.10 8.23
C LYS A 302 21.93 -23.65 7.35
N GLU A 303 22.32 -24.91 7.59
CA GLU A 303 22.98 -25.69 6.56
C GLU A 303 22.12 -25.57 5.30
N LYS A 304 22.71 -25.09 4.21
CA LYS A 304 22.06 -25.12 2.91
C LYS A 304 21.91 -26.59 2.54
N THR A 305 20.82 -27.25 2.92
CA THR A 305 20.40 -28.47 2.25
C THR A 305 19.95 -28.06 0.86
N SER A 306 20.90 -28.01 -0.08
CA SER A 306 20.58 -27.94 -1.49
C SER A 306 19.88 -29.25 -1.85
N THR A 307 18.56 -29.25 -1.89
CA THR A 307 17.81 -30.29 -2.60
C THR A 307 17.93 -29.99 -4.10
N PHE A 308 19.15 -30.07 -4.63
CA PHE A 308 19.38 -30.16 -6.06
C PHE A 308 19.46 -31.64 -6.39
N SER A 309 18.31 -32.28 -6.65
CA SER A 309 18.27 -33.61 -7.26
C SER A 309 18.15 -33.44 -8.77
N LYS A 310 19.28 -33.30 -9.44
CA LYS A 310 19.41 -33.70 -10.84
C LYS A 310 20.72 -34.42 -10.99
N ASP A 311 20.67 -35.57 -11.68
CA ASP A 311 21.84 -36.31 -12.09
C ASP A 311 22.82 -35.36 -12.77
N PHE A 312 23.97 -35.16 -12.14
CA PHE A 312 25.06 -34.41 -12.72
C PHE A 312 26.16 -35.41 -13.08
N THR A 313 26.71 -35.26 -14.28
CA THR A 313 27.91 -35.97 -14.69
C THR A 313 29.10 -35.05 -14.40
N GLU A 314 30.06 -35.51 -13.61
CA GLU A 314 31.34 -34.80 -13.43
C GLU A 314 32.05 -34.67 -14.79
N ILE A 315 32.29 -33.44 -15.23
CA ILE A 315 33.14 -33.15 -16.38
C ILE A 315 34.59 -33.12 -15.87
N ASN A 316 35.30 -34.23 -16.03
CA ASN A 316 36.67 -34.39 -15.53
C ASN A 316 37.74 -33.59 -16.29
N SER A 317 37.40 -32.96 -17.42
CA SER A 317 38.25 -31.98 -18.09
C SER A 317 37.48 -31.24 -19.18
N ILE A 318 37.78 -29.94 -19.33
CA ILE A 318 37.40 -29.15 -20.48
C ILE A 318 38.60 -29.16 -21.42
N GLN A 319 38.52 -29.86 -22.56
CA GLN A 319 39.48 -29.62 -23.63
C GLN A 319 39.14 -28.27 -24.25
N SER A 320 40.08 -27.32 -24.13
CA SER A 320 40.02 -26.03 -24.82
C SER A 320 39.86 -26.26 -26.32
N SER A 321 38.81 -25.71 -26.92
CA SER A 321 38.66 -25.65 -28.36
C SER A 321 39.74 -24.74 -28.95
N GLY A 322 40.66 -25.33 -29.71
CA GLY A 322 41.67 -24.62 -30.49
C GLY A 322 41.06 -23.73 -31.55
N PHE A 323 41.85 -22.72 -31.95
CA PHE A 323 41.58 -21.87 -33.11
C PHE A 323 41.48 -22.73 -34.38
N PHE A 324 40.48 -22.43 -35.21
CA PHE A 324 40.50 -22.76 -36.64
C PHE A 324 40.62 -21.43 -37.41
N GLU A 325 41.60 -21.38 -38.31
CA GLU A 325 41.86 -20.28 -39.26
C GLU A 325 40.68 -20.01 -40.19
#